data_AF-A0A8J8CLT6-F1
#
_entry.id   AF-A0A8J8CLT6-F1
#
_cell.length_a   1.000
_cell.length_b   1.000
_cell.length_c   1.000
_cell.angle_alpha   90.00
_cell.angle_beta   90.00
_cell.angle_gamma   90.00
#
_symmetry.space_group_name_H-M   'P 1'
#
loop_
_entity.id
_entity.type
_entity.pdbx_description
1 polymer ?
#
loop_
_entity_poly.entity_id
_entity_poly.type
_entity_poly.pdbx_seq_one_letter_code
_entity_poly.pdbx_strand_id
1 'polypeptide(L)'
;MPDYDQPASIDLRVRYFDGQFLKDQDFIDEQKYHIDRHRRLAKLLHVSGIAQGLTIGATPTVPDRVTVEPGAAFDLQGRQVVLRQPESVPLKDYRDRTVDLVIVFDQIEALPAGEGEGSQGNRRWQEKPKILVVETNQAAPEGAIALAQLRLDSNGIVTVDRTVRQYSGIALPTAVDGIAPTLRSGGDRQSNLAVLSGSLSISGALTPSAGQTDTNGIVFPKDVGGGSGDAAWMRYYRRGNSGEACTLEIGVSNDGDDHIALMPSGNIGINTIAPAGKLQIIHTSQDANGNAFILGPADASSLRLGYHTNYSWMQSYGNKPLSINPIGNNVGIGTTEPTAKLMVTASSEHLRLTRSRTETTGGKLLFLELFQEENSPVSVPEVFPSIRFHHASRYWHRIEARNDGIHIKTGALNADTYVPIFAENAIVRGMIIMWFRGTQEIPPGWALCNGANGTPDLRDRFVMGDARNFANLNDRLGGEISHSHNTGGPSGTSSVLRDIAAAGQKHSNVAAGNHGHGTGTNSHLPPFFRLVFIMKL
;
A
#
# COMPACT_ATOMS: atom_id res chain seq x y z
N MET A 1 47.42 25.02 -71.88
CA MET A 1 46.14 24.30 -72.06
C MET A 1 45.22 24.77 -70.95
N PRO A 2 43.91 24.91 -71.22
CA PRO A 2 42.92 25.22 -70.19
C PRO A 2 42.97 24.16 -69.09
N ASP A 3 43.06 24.60 -67.84
CA ASP A 3 43.08 23.73 -66.66
C ASP A 3 41.67 23.61 -66.10
N TYR A 4 41.10 22.40 -66.17
CA TYR A 4 39.77 22.08 -65.65
C TYR A 4 39.80 21.37 -64.27
N ASP A 5 40.98 21.14 -63.69
CA ASP A 5 41.09 20.46 -62.39
C ASP A 5 40.48 21.31 -61.28
N GLN A 6 39.50 20.74 -60.57
CA GLN A 6 38.82 21.44 -59.49
C GLN A 6 39.66 21.36 -58.20
N PRO A 7 40.17 22.49 -57.67
CA PRO A 7 40.88 22.48 -56.40
C PRO A 7 39.93 22.25 -55.22
N ALA A 8 40.48 21.83 -54.07
CA ALA A 8 39.73 21.57 -52.85
C ALA A 8 39.06 22.84 -52.26
N SER A 9 39.69 24.00 -52.44
CA SER A 9 39.14 25.29 -52.05
C SER A 9 39.60 26.38 -53.01
N ILE A 10 38.71 27.34 -53.30
CA ILE A 10 39.02 28.53 -54.10
C ILE A 10 38.83 29.78 -53.24
N ASP A 11 39.87 30.61 -53.27
CA ASP A 11 39.99 31.82 -52.45
C ASP A 11 40.01 33.09 -53.32
N LEU A 12 40.22 32.92 -54.64
CA LEU A 12 40.25 33.98 -55.64
C LEU A 12 39.02 33.86 -56.55
N ARG A 13 38.32 34.98 -56.77
CA ARG A 13 37.21 35.08 -57.72
C ARG A 13 37.62 36.02 -58.85
N VAL A 14 37.20 35.68 -60.08
CA VAL A 14 37.38 36.54 -61.25
C VAL A 14 36.78 37.93 -60.97
N ARG A 15 37.56 38.96 -61.26
CA ARG A 15 37.15 40.36 -61.21
C ARG A 15 37.39 40.99 -62.57
N TYR A 16 36.32 41.13 -63.34
CA TYR A 16 36.36 41.81 -64.63
C TYR A 16 36.73 43.28 -64.46
N PHE A 17 37.51 43.81 -65.41
CA PHE A 17 37.83 45.24 -65.50
C PHE A 17 37.75 45.72 -66.95
N ASP A 18 37.56 47.03 -67.11
CA ASP A 18 37.39 47.63 -68.43
C ASP A 18 38.64 47.46 -69.30
N GLY A 19 38.43 47.10 -70.57
CA GLY A 19 39.51 46.78 -71.52
C GLY A 19 40.22 45.44 -71.28
N GLN A 20 39.75 44.59 -70.35
CA GLN A 20 40.34 43.26 -70.15
C GLN A 20 40.12 42.36 -71.38
N PHE A 21 41.20 41.74 -71.87
CA PHE A 21 41.11 40.67 -72.86
C PHE A 21 40.80 39.35 -72.14
N LEU A 22 39.60 38.81 -72.37
CA LEU A 22 39.16 37.56 -71.75
C LEU A 22 39.84 36.35 -72.38
N LYS A 23 40.32 35.45 -71.53
CA LYS A 23 40.85 34.14 -71.90
C LYS A 23 39.84 33.06 -71.58
N ASP A 24 40.00 31.91 -72.22
CA ASP A 24 39.29 30.68 -71.87
C ASP A 24 39.40 30.36 -70.37
N GLN A 25 40.60 30.53 -69.80
CA GLN A 25 40.83 30.28 -68.37
C GLN A 25 39.99 31.20 -67.45
N ASP A 26 39.68 32.44 -67.84
CA ASP A 26 38.85 33.34 -67.00
C ASP A 26 37.44 32.73 -66.80
N PHE A 27 36.85 32.16 -67.86
CA PHE A 27 35.56 31.49 -67.79
C PHE A 27 35.61 30.17 -67.02
N ILE A 28 36.73 29.45 -67.11
CA ILE A 28 36.94 28.21 -66.38
C ILE A 28 37.08 28.50 -64.88
N ASP A 29 37.87 29.51 -64.51
CA ASP A 29 38.06 29.91 -63.12
C ASP A 29 36.75 30.41 -62.51
N GLU A 30 35.92 31.12 -63.27
CA GLU A 30 34.56 31.49 -62.85
C GLU A 30 33.69 30.25 -62.58
N GLN A 31 33.69 29.25 -63.46
CA GLN A 31 32.97 27.99 -63.24
C GLN A 31 33.51 27.24 -62.01
N LYS A 32 34.83 27.10 -61.89
CA LYS A 32 35.49 26.45 -60.74
C LYS A 32 35.07 27.11 -59.43
N TYR A 33 35.04 28.44 -59.37
CA TYR A 33 34.60 29.20 -58.21
C TYR A 33 33.17 28.83 -57.81
N HIS A 34 32.24 28.79 -58.76
CA HIS A 34 30.85 28.40 -58.49
C HIS A 34 30.72 26.94 -58.07
N ILE A 35 31.47 26.03 -58.69
CA ILE A 35 31.50 24.61 -58.31
C ILE A 35 31.98 24.45 -56.86
N ASP A 36 33.05 25.13 -56.46
CA ASP A 36 33.57 25.15 -55.08
C ASP A 36 32.51 25.65 -54.08
N ARG A 37 31.82 26.76 -54.38
CA ARG A 37 30.76 27.29 -53.49
C ARG A 37 29.66 26.27 -53.24
N HIS A 38 29.18 25.60 -54.30
CA HIS A 38 28.11 24.60 -54.18
C HIS A 38 28.58 23.35 -53.44
N ARG A 39 29.74 22.79 -53.80
CA ARG A 39 30.30 21.59 -53.15
C ARG A 39 30.61 21.84 -51.67
N ARG A 40 31.19 22.99 -51.35
CA ARG A 40 31.50 23.36 -49.96
C ARG A 40 30.24 23.54 -49.13
N LEU A 41 29.21 24.21 -49.67
CA LEU A 41 27.92 24.34 -48.97
C LEU A 41 27.28 22.97 -48.73
N ALA A 42 27.25 22.12 -49.75
CA ALA A 42 26.70 20.77 -49.64
C ALA A 42 27.47 19.95 -48.58
N LYS A 43 28.80 20.01 -48.59
CA LYS A 43 29.66 19.32 -47.62
C LYS A 43 29.48 19.83 -46.17
N LEU A 44 29.16 21.12 -46.00
CA LEU A 44 28.96 21.73 -44.68
C LEU A 44 27.55 21.46 -44.12
N LEU A 45 26.55 21.25 -44.98
CA LEU A 45 25.16 21.07 -44.57
C LEU A 45 24.70 19.61 -44.61
N HIS A 46 25.34 18.76 -45.41
CA HIS A 46 24.93 17.39 -45.65
C HIS A 46 25.99 16.38 -45.23
N VAL A 47 25.52 15.25 -44.71
CA VAL A 47 26.34 14.04 -44.56
C VAL A 47 26.28 13.27 -45.88
N SER A 48 27.41 12.69 -46.31
CA SER A 48 27.46 11.82 -47.50
C SER A 48 26.40 10.71 -47.42
N GLY A 49 25.66 10.50 -48.49
CA GLY A 49 24.59 9.51 -48.55
C GLY A 49 23.48 9.85 -49.54
N ILE A 50 22.48 8.98 -49.60
CA ILE A 50 21.32 9.07 -50.47
C ILE A 50 20.38 10.17 -49.97
N ALA A 51 20.14 11.20 -50.77
CA ALA A 51 19.20 12.26 -50.43
C ALA A 51 17.76 11.83 -50.75
N GLN A 52 17.55 11.18 -51.89
CA GLN A 52 16.24 10.69 -52.33
C GLN A 52 16.37 9.62 -53.42
N GLY A 53 15.37 8.73 -53.51
CA GLY A 53 15.29 7.74 -54.59
C GLY A 53 16.44 6.72 -54.58
N LEU A 54 17.00 6.45 -55.76
CA LEU A 54 18.06 5.44 -55.99
C LEU A 54 17.65 4.05 -55.50
N THR A 55 16.36 3.73 -55.57
CA THR A 55 15.82 2.46 -55.10
C THR A 55 16.22 1.34 -56.06
N ILE A 56 16.48 0.16 -55.49
CA ILE A 56 16.88 -1.00 -56.28
C ILE A 56 15.67 -1.89 -56.50
N GLY A 57 15.31 -2.09 -57.76
CA GLY A 57 14.32 -3.09 -58.19
C GLY A 57 15.03 -4.36 -58.66
N ALA A 58 14.67 -5.50 -58.08
CA ALA A 58 14.97 -6.81 -58.64
C ALA A 58 13.65 -7.46 -59.03
N THR A 59 13.50 -7.82 -60.31
CA THR A 59 12.32 -8.56 -60.77
C THR A 59 12.66 -10.05 -60.73
N PRO A 60 12.00 -10.87 -59.89
CA PRO A 60 12.33 -12.29 -59.75
C PRO A 60 12.22 -13.10 -61.06
N THR A 61 11.51 -12.56 -62.05
CA THR A 61 11.32 -13.20 -63.37
C THR A 61 12.42 -12.84 -64.38
N VAL A 62 13.37 -11.96 -64.05
CA VAL A 62 14.44 -11.53 -64.95
C VAL A 62 15.80 -11.74 -64.26
N PRO A 63 16.54 -12.81 -64.59
CA PRO A 63 17.81 -13.13 -63.94
C PRO A 63 18.94 -12.18 -64.34
N ASP A 64 20.02 -12.21 -63.56
CA ASP A 64 21.31 -11.57 -63.82
C ASP A 64 21.27 -10.05 -63.93
N ARG A 65 20.29 -9.38 -63.30
CA ARG A 65 20.24 -7.93 -63.30
C ARG A 65 19.45 -7.33 -62.14
N VAL A 66 19.74 -6.07 -61.88
CA VAL A 66 18.89 -5.17 -61.09
C VAL A 66 18.67 -3.87 -61.85
N THR A 67 17.64 -3.13 -61.48
CA THR A 67 17.39 -1.78 -61.97
C THR A 67 17.58 -0.80 -60.82
N VAL A 68 18.37 0.24 -61.06
CA VAL A 68 18.49 1.38 -60.15
C VAL A 68 17.56 2.47 -60.65
N GLU A 69 16.58 2.85 -59.83
CA GLU A 69 15.64 3.91 -60.17
C GLU A 69 16.26 5.31 -59.99
N PRO A 70 15.73 6.34 -60.67
CA PRO A 70 16.19 7.71 -60.53
C PRO A 70 16.28 8.20 -59.08
N GLY A 71 17.22 9.10 -58.83
CA GLY A 71 17.41 9.67 -57.50
C GLY A 71 18.66 10.51 -57.41
N ALA A 72 18.92 11.02 -56.20
CA ALA A 72 20.02 11.91 -55.93
C ALA A 72 20.70 11.56 -54.61
N ALA A 73 22.00 11.80 -54.56
CA ALA A 73 22.84 11.60 -53.39
C ALA A 73 23.97 12.64 -53.34
N PHE A 74 24.58 12.78 -52.18
CA PHE A 74 25.77 13.62 -51.98
C PHE A 74 26.93 12.72 -51.57
N ASP A 75 28.11 12.94 -52.13
CA ASP A 75 29.31 12.22 -51.69
C ASP A 75 30.10 13.00 -50.62
N LEU A 76 31.19 12.38 -50.13
CA LEU A 76 32.08 12.95 -49.12
C LEU A 76 32.79 14.25 -49.54
N GLN A 77 32.82 14.56 -50.84
CA GLN A 77 33.39 15.79 -51.40
C GLN A 77 32.32 16.86 -51.66
N GLY A 78 31.05 16.58 -51.35
CA GLY A 78 29.93 17.49 -51.58
C GLY A 78 29.46 17.52 -53.04
N ARG A 79 29.87 16.56 -53.88
CA ARG A 79 29.39 16.43 -55.26
C ARG A 79 28.00 15.82 -55.27
N GLN A 80 27.14 16.32 -56.16
CA GLN A 80 25.80 15.79 -56.37
C GLN A 80 25.86 14.62 -57.34
N VAL A 81 25.44 13.45 -56.89
CA VAL A 81 25.31 12.24 -57.69
C VAL A 81 23.85 12.11 -58.10
N VAL A 82 23.53 12.40 -59.37
CA VAL A 82 22.14 12.44 -59.86
C VAL A 82 21.94 11.42 -60.97
N LEU A 83 21.19 10.36 -60.68
CA LEU A 83 20.72 9.42 -61.69
C LEU A 83 19.36 9.88 -62.22
N ARG A 84 19.30 10.24 -63.50
CA ARG A 84 18.11 10.87 -64.09
C ARG A 84 17.10 9.88 -64.67
N GLN A 85 17.55 8.68 -65.04
CA GLN A 85 16.73 7.65 -65.68
C GLN A 85 17.07 6.28 -65.07
N PRO A 86 16.15 5.31 -65.08
CA PRO A 86 16.44 3.97 -64.60
C PRO A 86 17.62 3.35 -65.35
N GLU A 87 18.54 2.72 -64.63
CA GLU A 87 19.71 2.06 -65.20
C GLU A 87 19.73 0.58 -64.82
N SER A 88 19.77 -0.30 -65.85
CA SER A 88 19.87 -1.74 -65.65
C SER A 88 21.32 -2.15 -65.48
N VAL A 89 21.64 -2.77 -64.36
CA VAL A 89 22.98 -3.23 -64.01
C VAL A 89 23.09 -4.73 -64.29
N PRO A 90 23.93 -5.17 -65.23
CA PRO A 90 24.15 -6.59 -65.49
C PRO A 90 24.98 -7.22 -64.36
N LEU A 91 24.61 -8.44 -63.96
CA LEU A 91 25.20 -9.15 -62.82
C LEU A 91 25.59 -10.60 -63.15
N LYS A 92 25.56 -10.99 -64.43
CA LYS A 92 25.80 -12.37 -64.87
C LYS A 92 27.12 -12.96 -64.37
N ASP A 93 28.15 -12.13 -64.26
CA ASP A 93 29.50 -12.55 -63.86
C ASP A 93 29.64 -12.77 -62.33
N TYR A 94 28.59 -12.47 -61.56
CA TYR A 94 28.58 -12.51 -60.09
C TYR A 94 27.63 -13.56 -59.51
N ARG A 95 27.21 -14.56 -60.30
CA ARG A 95 26.41 -15.69 -59.78
C ARG A 95 27.13 -16.41 -58.64
N ASP A 96 26.35 -16.88 -57.68
CA ASP A 96 26.82 -17.51 -56.43
C ASP A 96 27.73 -16.61 -55.56
N ARG A 97 27.73 -15.28 -55.79
CA ARG A 97 28.49 -14.30 -54.99
C ARG A 97 27.56 -13.33 -54.26
N THR A 98 28.15 -12.69 -53.25
CA THR A 98 27.61 -11.48 -52.63
C THR A 98 28.47 -10.30 -53.07
N VAL A 99 27.82 -9.23 -53.54
CA VAL A 99 28.47 -8.03 -54.06
C VAL A 99 27.76 -6.78 -53.56
N ASP A 100 28.49 -5.68 -53.44
CA ASP A 100 27.94 -4.38 -53.08
C ASP A 100 27.70 -3.55 -54.35
N LEU A 101 26.49 -3.00 -54.47
CA LEU A 101 26.11 -2.10 -55.53
C LEU A 101 26.32 -0.67 -55.04
N VAL A 102 27.17 0.08 -55.73
CA VAL A 102 27.51 1.47 -55.36
C VAL A 102 27.30 2.40 -56.54
N ILE A 103 27.08 3.67 -56.26
CA ILE A 103 27.04 4.74 -57.26
C ILE A 103 28.11 5.79 -56.95
N VAL A 104 28.82 6.25 -57.97
CA VAL A 104 29.92 7.20 -57.83
C VAL A 104 29.68 8.38 -58.78
N PHE A 105 30.02 9.58 -58.33
CA PHE A 105 30.11 10.73 -59.23
C PHE A 105 31.11 10.47 -60.35
N ASP A 106 30.72 10.76 -61.57
CA ASP A 106 31.61 10.70 -62.72
C ASP A 106 31.26 11.83 -63.69
N GLN A 107 32.28 12.34 -64.37
CA GLN A 107 32.15 13.36 -65.38
C GLN A 107 32.94 12.92 -66.61
N ILE A 108 32.33 13.05 -67.77
CA ILE A 108 32.97 12.77 -69.05
C ILE A 108 32.84 13.98 -69.95
N GLU A 109 33.80 14.16 -70.82
CA GLU A 109 33.67 15.09 -71.92
C GLU A 109 32.59 14.63 -72.90
N ALA A 110 31.76 15.55 -73.37
CA ALA A 110 30.61 15.28 -74.22
C ALA A 110 30.37 16.37 -75.26
N LEU A 111 29.54 16.05 -76.25
CA LEU A 111 29.13 16.93 -77.35
C LEU A 111 30.33 17.45 -78.16
N PRO A 112 30.90 16.62 -79.06
CA PRO A 112 32.04 17.01 -79.89
C PRO A 112 31.73 18.27 -80.70
N ALA A 113 32.77 19.05 -81.00
CA ALA A 113 32.71 20.19 -81.88
C ALA A 113 32.27 19.76 -83.30
N GLY A 114 31.40 20.56 -83.92
CA GLY A 114 30.96 20.32 -85.30
C GLY A 114 32.07 20.56 -86.32
N GLU A 115 31.92 20.04 -87.53
CA GLU A 115 32.84 20.34 -88.62
C GLU A 115 32.85 21.86 -88.89
N GLY A 116 34.04 22.46 -88.81
CA GLY A 116 34.24 23.91 -88.99
C GLY A 116 34.20 24.75 -87.70
N GLU A 117 33.94 24.15 -86.53
CA GLU A 117 33.86 24.85 -85.23
C GLU A 117 35.22 25.00 -84.48
N GLY A 118 36.34 25.01 -85.20
CA GLY A 118 37.69 25.17 -84.63
C GLY A 118 38.43 23.85 -84.34
N SER A 119 39.29 23.83 -83.32
CA SER A 119 40.08 22.64 -82.95
C SER A 119 39.19 21.50 -82.46
N GLN A 120 39.55 20.26 -82.80
CA GLN A 120 38.81 19.08 -82.34
C GLN A 120 38.78 19.01 -80.80
N GLY A 121 37.60 18.80 -80.24
CA GLY A 121 37.37 18.73 -78.80
C GLY A 121 35.89 18.60 -78.46
N ASN A 122 35.59 18.30 -77.21
CA ASN A 122 34.24 18.21 -76.67
C ASN A 122 33.81 19.55 -76.06
N ARG A 123 32.54 19.94 -76.25
CA ARG A 123 32.03 21.27 -75.89
C ARG A 123 31.42 21.34 -74.49
N ARG A 124 31.18 20.20 -73.84
CA ARG A 124 30.47 20.10 -72.56
C ARG A 124 31.08 19.03 -71.67
N TRP A 125 30.92 19.23 -70.36
CA TRP A 125 31.03 18.16 -69.38
C TRP A 125 29.66 17.54 -69.17
N GLN A 126 29.57 16.22 -69.25
CA GLN A 126 28.39 15.47 -68.85
C GLN A 126 28.67 14.84 -67.50
N GLU A 127 27.99 15.34 -66.46
CA GLU A 127 27.93 14.71 -65.15
C GLU A 127 26.94 13.54 -65.24
N LYS A 128 27.47 12.32 -65.37
CA LYS A 128 26.69 11.09 -65.41
C LYS A 128 27.31 10.13 -64.41
N PRO A 129 26.62 9.76 -63.33
CA PRO A 129 27.20 8.87 -62.35
C PRO A 129 27.47 7.48 -62.93
N LYS A 130 28.45 6.78 -62.37
CA LYS A 130 28.74 5.37 -62.68
C LYS A 130 28.16 4.48 -61.59
N ILE A 131 27.42 3.46 -62.00
CA ILE A 131 26.96 2.40 -61.10
C ILE A 131 27.96 1.24 -61.20
N LEU A 132 28.52 0.85 -60.07
CA LEU A 132 29.58 -0.15 -59.98
C LEU A 132 29.12 -1.30 -59.09
N VAL A 133 29.55 -2.50 -59.47
CA VAL A 133 29.41 -3.71 -58.65
C VAL A 133 30.79 -3.99 -58.08
N VAL A 134 30.90 -3.96 -56.76
CA VAL A 134 32.15 -4.15 -56.03
C VAL A 134 32.02 -5.43 -55.22
N GLU A 135 33.03 -6.30 -55.25
CA GLU A 135 33.02 -7.47 -54.37
C GLU A 135 33.13 -7.02 -52.91
N THR A 136 32.37 -7.62 -51.99
CA THR A 136 32.26 -7.17 -50.59
C THR A 136 33.59 -7.17 -49.81
N ASN A 137 34.62 -7.85 -50.30
CA ASN A 137 35.97 -7.87 -49.75
C ASN A 137 36.90 -6.78 -50.35
N GLN A 138 36.46 -6.01 -51.33
CA GLN A 138 37.22 -4.94 -51.96
C GLN A 138 36.76 -3.57 -51.43
N ALA A 139 37.71 -2.64 -51.30
CA ALA A 139 37.40 -1.28 -50.93
C ALA A 139 36.60 -0.60 -52.06
N ALA A 140 35.47 0.02 -51.71
CA ALA A 140 34.72 0.83 -52.65
C ALA A 140 35.55 2.07 -53.08
N PRO A 141 35.35 2.59 -54.31
CA PRO A 141 36.01 3.81 -54.76
C PRO A 141 35.73 5.00 -53.83
N GLU A 142 36.67 5.96 -53.78
CA GLU A 142 36.48 7.18 -53.00
C GLU A 142 35.23 7.95 -53.45
N GLY A 143 34.38 8.34 -52.51
CA GLY A 143 33.12 9.02 -52.79
C GLY A 143 31.99 8.11 -53.31
N ALA A 144 32.19 6.78 -53.28
CA ALA A 144 31.13 5.84 -53.59
C ALA A 144 30.02 5.84 -52.52
N ILE A 145 28.78 5.72 -52.98
CA ILE A 145 27.58 5.71 -52.15
C ILE A 145 26.93 4.33 -52.26
N ALA A 146 26.84 3.61 -51.14
CA ALA A 146 26.27 2.27 -51.11
C ALA A 146 24.76 2.29 -51.34
N LEU A 147 24.28 1.48 -52.30
CA LEU A 147 22.88 1.39 -52.68
C LEU A 147 22.19 0.11 -52.20
N ALA A 148 22.92 -1.00 -52.18
CA ALA A 148 22.45 -2.29 -51.68
C ALA A 148 23.62 -3.29 -51.62
N GLN A 149 23.46 -4.32 -50.81
CA GLN A 149 24.20 -5.56 -50.96
C GLN A 149 23.32 -6.56 -51.73
N LEU A 150 23.89 -7.21 -52.73
CA LEU A 150 23.20 -8.11 -53.63
C LEU A 150 23.75 -9.52 -53.44
N ARG A 151 22.86 -10.48 -53.22
CA ARG A 151 23.20 -11.91 -53.24
C ARG A 151 22.57 -12.55 -54.46
N LEU A 152 23.39 -13.18 -55.29
CA LEU A 152 22.94 -13.92 -56.46
C LEU A 152 23.01 -15.42 -56.21
N ASP A 153 21.99 -16.15 -56.61
CA ASP A 153 22.03 -17.61 -56.67
C ASP A 153 22.58 -18.13 -58.01
N SER A 154 22.75 -19.45 -58.10
CA SER A 154 23.21 -20.15 -59.31
C SER A 154 22.33 -19.91 -60.56
N ASN A 155 21.06 -19.56 -60.36
CA ASN A 155 20.11 -19.25 -61.43
C ASN A 155 20.12 -17.76 -61.83
N GLY A 156 20.91 -16.93 -61.14
CA GLY A 156 20.98 -15.48 -61.37
C GLY A 156 19.85 -14.70 -60.72
N ILE A 157 19.09 -15.30 -59.80
CA ILE A 157 18.07 -14.58 -59.04
C ILE A 157 18.74 -13.73 -57.96
N VAL A 158 18.37 -12.45 -57.92
CA VAL A 158 19.00 -11.46 -57.04
C VAL A 158 18.14 -11.23 -55.81
N THR A 159 18.72 -11.44 -54.63
CA THR A 159 18.17 -10.97 -53.36
C THR A 159 18.83 -9.63 -53.01
N VAL A 160 18.02 -8.61 -52.76
CA VAL A 160 18.49 -7.24 -52.50
C VAL A 160 18.39 -6.92 -51.00
N ASP A 161 19.54 -6.80 -50.35
CA ASP A 161 19.66 -6.26 -48.99
C ASP A 161 19.91 -4.74 -49.05
N ARG A 162 19.03 -3.98 -48.40
CA ARG A 162 19.04 -2.51 -48.39
C ARG A 162 19.54 -1.93 -47.07
N THR A 163 19.93 -2.76 -46.11
CA THR A 163 20.40 -2.32 -44.77
C THR A 163 21.68 -1.50 -44.84
N VAL A 164 22.49 -1.72 -45.88
CA VAL A 164 23.74 -0.97 -46.15
C VAL A 164 23.51 0.44 -46.70
N ARG A 165 22.27 0.81 -47.05
CA ARG A 165 21.95 2.13 -47.59
C ARG A 165 22.13 3.19 -46.52
N GLN A 166 22.98 4.18 -46.82
CA GLN A 166 23.15 5.36 -45.97
C GLN A 166 22.41 6.53 -46.59
N TYR A 167 21.42 7.06 -45.87
CA TYR A 167 20.73 8.29 -46.26
C TYR A 167 21.53 9.51 -45.79
N SER A 168 21.52 10.56 -46.61
CA SER A 168 22.08 11.86 -46.25
C SER A 168 21.28 12.45 -45.08
N GLY A 169 21.98 13.14 -44.19
CA GLY A 169 21.39 13.88 -43.07
C GLY A 169 21.88 15.33 -43.02
N ILE A 170 21.56 16.02 -41.92
CA ILE A 170 22.17 17.32 -41.60
C ILE A 170 23.54 17.06 -41.00
N ALA A 171 24.58 17.68 -41.56
CA ALA A 171 25.92 17.65 -40.98
C ALA A 171 25.99 18.61 -39.78
N LEU A 172 26.41 18.10 -38.63
CA LEU A 172 26.73 18.89 -37.45
C LEU A 172 28.22 18.74 -37.15
N PRO A 173 28.95 19.84 -36.86
CA PRO A 173 30.37 19.77 -36.59
C PRO A 173 30.66 19.02 -35.29
N THR A 174 31.83 18.40 -35.17
CA THR A 174 32.27 17.81 -33.90
C THR A 174 32.36 18.90 -32.83
N ALA A 175 31.94 18.58 -31.61
CA ALA A 175 32.07 19.49 -30.47
C ALA A 175 33.54 19.84 -30.24
N VAL A 176 33.83 21.14 -30.07
CA VAL A 176 35.14 21.65 -29.66
C VAL A 176 34.98 22.18 -28.24
N ASP A 177 35.94 21.86 -27.35
CA ASP A 177 35.93 22.28 -25.95
C ASP A 177 34.65 21.93 -25.15
N GLY A 178 33.97 20.84 -25.54
CA GLY A 178 32.74 20.39 -24.88
C GLY A 178 31.48 21.18 -25.26
N ILE A 179 31.57 22.15 -26.18
CA ILE A 179 30.41 22.86 -26.70
C ILE A 179 29.83 22.07 -27.86
N ALA A 180 28.73 21.36 -27.60
CA ALA A 180 28.02 20.61 -28.63
C ALA A 180 27.28 21.55 -29.60
N PRO A 181 27.23 21.24 -30.91
CA PRO A 181 26.43 22.00 -31.86
C PRO A 181 24.94 21.90 -31.52
N THR A 182 24.23 23.03 -31.60
CA THR A 182 22.77 23.10 -31.39
C THR A 182 22.07 23.47 -32.69
N LEU A 183 20.92 22.87 -32.96
CA LEU A 183 19.98 23.40 -33.94
C LEU A 183 19.36 24.70 -33.37
N ARG A 184 19.38 25.79 -34.13
CA ARG A 184 18.93 27.14 -33.68
C ARG A 184 17.96 27.72 -34.71
N SER A 185 16.89 28.39 -34.27
CA SER A 185 15.92 29.02 -35.17
C SER A 185 16.17 30.52 -35.46
N GLY A 186 17.13 31.18 -34.80
CA GLY A 186 17.25 32.64 -34.89
C GLY A 186 18.59 33.29 -34.49
N GLY A 187 19.69 32.54 -34.40
CA GLY A 187 21.00 33.10 -34.02
C GLY A 187 21.07 33.58 -32.56
N ASP A 188 21.94 34.54 -32.22
CA ASP A 188 22.34 34.90 -30.84
C ASP A 188 21.28 35.63 -30.00
N ARG A 189 20.15 36.04 -30.59
CA ARG A 189 19.08 36.73 -29.84
C ARG A 189 18.09 35.80 -29.15
N GLN A 190 18.02 34.53 -29.53
CA GLN A 190 17.28 33.46 -28.84
C GLN A 190 18.05 32.14 -28.98
N SER A 191 19.16 32.03 -28.26
CA SER A 191 20.30 31.24 -28.73
C SER A 191 20.11 29.73 -28.73
N ASN A 192 19.15 29.16 -27.99
CA ASN A 192 19.15 27.71 -27.72
C ASN A 192 17.82 27.02 -28.10
N LEU A 193 16.93 27.68 -28.85
CA LEU A 193 15.64 27.12 -29.24
C LEU A 193 15.64 26.64 -30.69
N ALA A 194 15.32 25.36 -30.89
CA ALA A 194 14.88 24.82 -32.17
C ALA A 194 13.36 24.65 -32.11
N VAL A 195 12.63 25.29 -33.03
CA VAL A 195 11.18 25.15 -33.12
C VAL A 195 10.84 24.12 -34.20
N LEU A 196 10.27 23.00 -33.78
CA LEU A 196 9.72 21.98 -34.67
C LEU A 196 8.20 22.01 -34.53
N SER A 197 7.50 22.58 -35.53
CA SER A 197 6.02 22.66 -35.52
C SER A 197 5.34 21.36 -35.93
N GLY A 198 6.11 20.40 -36.48
CA GLY A 198 5.65 19.03 -36.76
C GLY A 198 5.99 18.05 -35.64
N SER A 199 5.67 16.78 -35.85
CA SER A 199 6.02 15.69 -34.91
C SER A 199 7.51 15.35 -34.96
N LEU A 200 8.11 15.07 -33.81
CA LEU A 200 9.47 14.55 -33.67
C LEU A 200 9.40 13.06 -33.29
N SER A 201 10.10 12.21 -34.05
CA SER A 201 10.29 10.78 -33.71
C SER A 201 11.76 10.54 -33.40
N ILE A 202 12.04 9.89 -32.27
CA ILE A 202 13.40 9.53 -31.83
C ILE A 202 13.39 8.01 -31.64
N SER A 203 14.15 7.30 -32.47
CA SER A 203 14.31 5.84 -32.37
C SER A 203 15.33 5.41 -31.31
N GLY A 204 16.18 6.34 -30.85
CA GLY A 204 17.14 6.18 -29.76
C GLY A 204 16.70 6.83 -28.45
N ALA A 205 17.66 7.13 -27.57
CA ALA A 205 17.39 7.79 -26.30
C ALA A 205 17.21 9.32 -26.46
N LEU A 206 16.22 9.87 -25.78
CA LEU A 206 16.15 11.30 -25.46
C LEU A 206 16.82 11.53 -24.10
N THR A 207 17.78 12.44 -24.02
CA THR A 207 18.43 12.84 -22.75
C THR A 207 18.05 14.29 -22.42
N PRO A 208 17.02 14.52 -21.59
CA PRO A 208 16.68 15.85 -21.10
C PRO A 208 17.76 16.40 -20.16
N SER A 209 17.83 17.72 -20.00
CA SER A 209 18.74 18.35 -19.03
C SER A 209 18.32 18.05 -17.59
N ALA A 210 19.30 17.85 -16.71
CA ALA A 210 19.06 17.70 -15.27
C ALA A 210 18.97 19.07 -14.58
N GLY A 211 18.14 19.15 -13.55
CA GLY A 211 17.96 20.34 -12.71
C GLY A 211 16.49 20.60 -12.34
N GLN A 212 16.29 21.58 -11.45
CA GLN A 212 14.99 21.86 -10.84
C GLN A 212 14.35 23.17 -11.36
N THR A 213 14.94 23.82 -12.37
CA THR A 213 14.39 25.07 -12.95
C THR A 213 13.34 24.77 -14.01
N ASP A 214 12.62 25.81 -14.44
CA ASP A 214 11.61 25.72 -15.50
C ASP A 214 12.15 25.55 -16.92
N THR A 215 13.47 25.43 -17.05
CA THR A 215 14.17 25.14 -18.30
C THR A 215 14.82 23.75 -18.31
N ASN A 216 14.65 22.98 -17.24
CA ASN A 216 15.16 21.62 -17.13
C ASN A 216 14.10 20.56 -17.43
N GLY A 217 14.55 19.42 -17.96
CA GLY A 217 13.71 18.25 -18.24
C GLY A 217 12.84 18.39 -19.49
N ILE A 218 11.69 17.73 -19.47
CA ILE A 218 10.61 17.91 -20.45
C ILE A 218 9.61 18.88 -19.81
N VAL A 219 9.43 20.04 -20.43
CA VAL A 219 8.56 21.10 -19.93
C VAL A 219 7.43 21.29 -20.92
N PHE A 220 6.19 21.30 -20.42
CA PHE A 220 5.00 21.55 -21.22
C PHE A 220 4.70 23.05 -21.27
N PRO A 221 3.95 23.53 -22.29
CA PRO A 221 3.55 24.93 -22.36
C PRO A 221 2.87 25.40 -21.07
N LYS A 222 3.22 26.60 -20.62
CA LYS A 222 2.59 27.24 -19.46
C LYS A 222 1.23 27.82 -19.82
N ASP A 223 0.37 27.97 -18.80
CA ASP A 223 -0.89 28.71 -18.87
C ASP A 223 -1.83 28.25 -20.01
N VAL A 224 -1.85 26.94 -20.31
CA VAL A 224 -2.69 26.37 -21.39
C VAL A 224 -4.18 26.56 -21.13
N GLY A 225 -4.58 26.69 -19.86
CA GLY A 225 -5.94 27.02 -19.42
C GLY A 225 -6.23 28.52 -19.35
N GLY A 226 -5.23 29.38 -19.56
CA GLY A 226 -5.27 30.82 -19.26
C GLY A 226 -4.62 31.15 -17.90
N GLY A 227 -4.73 32.39 -17.44
CA GLY A 227 -4.16 32.79 -16.14
C GLY A 227 -2.64 32.99 -16.15
N SER A 228 -2.01 32.82 -14.99
CA SER A 228 -0.55 32.88 -14.83
C SER A 228 -0.09 31.91 -13.75
N GLY A 229 0.93 31.11 -14.06
CA GLY A 229 1.62 30.24 -13.10
C GLY A 229 1.50 28.75 -13.42
N ASP A 230 0.62 28.35 -14.33
CA ASP A 230 0.38 26.95 -14.64
C ASP A 230 1.62 26.36 -15.31
N ALA A 231 2.09 25.25 -14.77
CA ALA A 231 3.21 24.54 -15.34
C ALA A 231 3.02 23.03 -15.18
N ALA A 232 3.49 22.28 -16.16
CA ALA A 232 3.63 20.83 -16.09
C ALA A 232 5.02 20.42 -16.58
N TRP A 233 5.60 19.39 -15.97
CA TRP A 233 6.95 18.95 -16.30
C TRP A 233 7.27 17.51 -15.91
N MET A 234 8.36 17.01 -16.48
CA MET A 234 9.08 15.82 -16.04
C MET A 234 10.56 16.17 -15.88
N ARG A 235 11.11 16.08 -14.66
CA ARG A 235 12.48 16.57 -14.33
C ARG A 235 13.27 15.57 -13.51
N TYR A 236 14.58 15.53 -13.74
CA TYR A 236 15.52 14.75 -12.95
C TYR A 236 16.53 15.67 -12.29
N TYR A 237 16.65 15.63 -10.97
CA TYR A 237 17.52 16.53 -10.22
C TYR A 237 18.06 15.89 -8.93
N ARG A 238 19.19 16.41 -8.45
CA ARG A 238 19.74 16.05 -7.15
C ARG A 238 18.91 16.71 -6.04
N ARG A 239 18.44 15.93 -5.08
CA ARG A 239 17.67 16.39 -3.93
C ARG A 239 18.60 16.57 -2.73
N GLY A 240 18.67 17.80 -2.21
CA GLY A 240 19.50 18.17 -1.05
C GLY A 240 20.91 18.61 -1.42
N ASN A 241 21.64 19.14 -0.43
CA ASN A 241 22.94 19.79 -0.63
C ASN A 241 24.15 18.83 -0.48
N SER A 242 23.92 17.55 -0.17
CA SER A 242 24.96 16.52 0.00
C SER A 242 24.44 15.12 -0.41
N GLY A 243 25.35 14.17 -0.69
CA GLY A 243 25.01 12.79 -1.08
C GLY A 243 24.57 12.59 -2.55
N GLU A 244 24.10 11.39 -2.90
CA GLU A 244 23.73 10.97 -4.28
C GLU A 244 22.21 10.86 -4.50
N ALA A 245 21.40 11.43 -3.60
CA ALA A 245 19.96 11.35 -3.71
C ALA A 245 19.46 12.15 -4.93
N CYS A 246 18.85 11.46 -5.88
CA CYS A 246 18.21 12.08 -7.04
C CYS A 246 16.70 11.81 -7.01
N THR A 247 15.94 12.75 -7.58
CA THR A 247 14.49 12.65 -7.75
C THR A 247 14.18 12.71 -9.23
N LEU A 248 13.39 11.76 -9.72
CA LEU A 248 12.60 11.93 -10.94
C LEU A 248 11.23 12.44 -10.51
N GLU A 249 10.90 13.67 -10.90
CA GLU A 249 9.66 14.35 -10.57
C GLU A 249 8.77 14.43 -11.82
N ILE A 250 7.50 14.08 -11.64
CA ILE A 250 6.42 14.35 -12.60
C ILE A 250 5.47 15.27 -11.84
N GLY A 251 5.31 16.50 -12.34
CA GLY A 251 4.70 17.58 -11.58
C GLY A 251 3.76 18.45 -12.40
N VAL A 252 2.79 18.99 -11.68
CA VAL A 252 1.96 20.14 -12.09
C VAL A 252 2.00 21.16 -10.95
N SER A 253 1.85 22.44 -11.27
CA SER A 253 1.71 23.49 -10.25
C SER A 253 0.89 24.64 -10.77
N ASN A 254 0.08 25.20 -9.89
CA ASN A 254 -0.24 26.60 -9.65
C ASN A 254 -1.43 26.63 -8.70
N ASP A 255 -2.43 25.78 -9.01
CA ASP A 255 -3.73 25.79 -8.39
C ASP A 255 -4.13 24.40 -7.83
N GLY A 256 -5.15 24.39 -6.97
CA GLY A 256 -5.60 23.17 -6.26
C GLY A 256 -6.45 22.22 -7.10
N ASP A 257 -6.87 22.63 -8.29
CA ASP A 257 -7.60 21.86 -9.28
C ASP A 257 -6.69 21.20 -10.35
N ASP A 258 -5.39 21.49 -10.32
CA ASP A 258 -4.39 20.78 -11.09
C ASP A 258 -4.17 19.37 -10.54
N HIS A 259 -4.11 18.36 -11.42
CA HIS A 259 -3.82 16.99 -11.02
C HIS A 259 -3.08 16.19 -12.09
N ILE A 260 -2.43 15.11 -11.66
CA ILE A 260 -1.81 14.12 -12.54
C ILE A 260 -2.74 12.91 -12.62
N ALA A 261 -3.16 12.56 -13.83
CA ALA A 261 -3.95 11.36 -14.07
C ALA A 261 -3.08 10.25 -14.68
N LEU A 262 -3.06 9.08 -14.04
CA LEU A 262 -2.48 7.86 -14.59
C LEU A 262 -3.62 6.95 -15.07
N MET A 263 -3.84 6.87 -16.39
CA MET A 263 -5.02 6.24 -17.00
C MET A 263 -4.69 5.00 -17.84
N PRO A 264 -4.08 3.93 -17.29
CA PRO A 264 -3.84 2.71 -18.05
C PRO A 264 -5.15 1.93 -18.26
N SER A 265 -5.29 1.28 -19.41
CA SER A 265 -6.35 0.27 -19.63
C SER A 265 -6.18 -0.91 -18.65
N GLY A 266 -4.92 -1.29 -18.37
CA GLY A 266 -4.51 -2.27 -17.37
C GLY A 266 -4.37 -1.68 -15.96
N ASN A 267 -3.21 -1.87 -15.35
CA ASN A 267 -2.93 -1.69 -13.92
C ASN A 267 -1.65 -0.86 -13.70
N ILE A 268 -1.53 -0.20 -12.54
CA ILE A 268 -0.33 0.54 -12.09
C ILE A 268 0.45 -0.32 -11.10
N GLY A 269 1.72 -0.56 -11.38
CA GLY A 269 2.63 -1.31 -10.50
C GLY A 269 3.70 -0.41 -9.88
N ILE A 270 3.91 -0.53 -8.57
CA ILE A 270 5.06 0.03 -7.87
C ILE A 270 5.91 -1.15 -7.41
N ASN A 271 7.16 -1.19 -7.92
CA ASN A 271 8.10 -2.30 -7.72
C ASN A 271 7.56 -3.66 -8.22
N THR A 272 6.73 -3.63 -9.27
CA THR A 272 6.28 -4.80 -10.04
C THR A 272 5.97 -4.37 -11.48
N ILE A 273 6.36 -5.19 -12.45
CA ILE A 273 6.03 -4.98 -13.87
C ILE A 273 4.81 -5.81 -14.32
N ALA A 274 4.27 -6.64 -13.44
CA ALA A 274 3.08 -7.47 -13.69
C ALA A 274 2.05 -7.29 -12.57
N PRO A 275 1.49 -6.07 -12.39
CA PRO A 275 0.52 -5.80 -11.34
C PRO A 275 -0.80 -6.58 -11.52
N ALA A 276 -1.24 -7.27 -10.46
CA ALA A 276 -2.47 -8.09 -10.43
C ALA A 276 -3.74 -7.31 -10.08
N GLY A 277 -3.63 -6.06 -9.65
CA GLY A 277 -4.75 -5.16 -9.34
C GLY A 277 -4.49 -3.75 -9.86
N LYS A 278 -5.54 -2.91 -9.91
CA LYS A 278 -5.48 -1.55 -10.50
C LYS A 278 -4.33 -0.70 -9.98
N LEU A 279 -4.03 -0.82 -8.70
CA LEU A 279 -2.78 -0.37 -8.09
C LEU A 279 -2.21 -1.53 -7.26
N GLN A 280 -0.98 -1.94 -7.53
CA GLN A 280 -0.25 -2.89 -6.69
C GLN A 280 1.08 -2.31 -6.27
N ILE A 281 1.34 -2.33 -4.96
CA ILE A 281 2.60 -1.93 -4.35
C ILE A 281 3.24 -3.17 -3.75
N ILE A 282 4.43 -3.56 -4.25
CA ILE A 282 5.19 -4.67 -3.68
C ILE A 282 6.42 -4.13 -2.97
N HIS A 283 6.47 -4.28 -1.65
CA HIS A 283 7.69 -4.05 -0.86
C HIS A 283 8.26 -5.38 -0.36
N THR A 284 9.43 -5.39 0.27
CA THR A 284 9.86 -6.53 1.11
C THR A 284 8.89 -6.74 2.28
N SER A 285 8.71 -7.99 2.72
CA SER A 285 7.90 -8.35 3.89
C SER A 285 8.40 -7.63 5.15
N GLN A 286 7.50 -7.00 5.90
CA GLN A 286 7.82 -6.14 7.04
C GLN A 286 6.82 -6.30 8.18
N ASP A 287 7.26 -6.05 9.41
CA ASP A 287 6.36 -5.89 10.54
C ASP A 287 5.59 -4.55 10.44
N ALA A 288 4.77 -4.23 11.45
CA ALA A 288 3.96 -3.02 11.44
C ALA A 288 4.80 -1.73 11.45
N ASN A 289 6.10 -1.77 11.79
CA ASN A 289 6.99 -0.60 11.74
C ASN A 289 7.46 -0.27 10.30
N GLY A 290 7.04 -1.07 9.32
CA GLY A 290 7.37 -0.91 7.91
C GLY A 290 6.84 0.36 7.23
N ASN A 291 7.16 0.46 5.95
CA ASN A 291 6.94 1.65 5.10
C ASN A 291 6.42 1.32 3.69
N ALA A 292 5.74 0.17 3.52
CA ALA A 292 5.19 -0.25 2.23
C ALA A 292 4.21 0.76 1.62
N PHE A 293 3.24 1.25 2.40
CA PHE A 293 2.38 2.37 2.02
C PHE A 293 2.19 3.32 3.22
N ILE A 294 2.41 4.62 2.98
CA ILE A 294 2.25 5.69 3.98
C ILE A 294 1.39 6.78 3.38
N LEU A 295 0.28 7.10 4.04
CA LEU A 295 -0.55 8.27 3.76
C LEU A 295 -0.33 9.31 4.86
N GLY A 296 0.36 10.40 4.54
CA GLY A 296 0.77 11.45 5.47
C GLY A 296 2.28 11.48 5.73
N PRO A 297 2.79 12.43 6.53
CA PRO A 297 4.21 12.52 6.85
C PRO A 297 4.69 11.32 7.69
N ALA A 298 5.94 10.90 7.48
CA ALA A 298 6.50 9.70 8.13
C ALA A 298 6.69 9.86 9.65
N ASP A 299 6.88 11.09 10.13
CA ASP A 299 7.15 11.50 11.51
C ASP A 299 5.95 12.19 12.19
N ALA A 300 4.79 12.20 11.54
CA ALA A 300 3.56 12.79 12.08
C ALA A 300 2.37 11.82 11.97
N SER A 301 1.15 12.37 12.03
CA SER A 301 -0.09 11.61 11.82
C SER A 301 -0.10 10.99 10.42
N SER A 302 0.00 9.67 10.35
CA SER A 302 -0.10 8.93 9.09
C SER A 302 -0.85 7.62 9.25
N LEU A 303 -1.52 7.20 8.17
CA LEU A 303 -2.07 5.86 8.01
C LEU A 303 -1.03 5.00 7.29
N ARG A 304 -0.73 3.82 7.83
CA ARG A 304 0.18 2.87 7.22
C ARG A 304 -0.53 1.55 6.94
N LEU A 305 -0.23 0.97 5.79
CA LEU A 305 -0.67 -0.36 5.40
C LEU A 305 0.53 -1.18 4.90
N GLY A 306 0.49 -2.49 5.14
CA GLY A 306 1.54 -3.38 4.68
C GLY A 306 1.27 -4.84 4.99
N TYR A 307 2.30 -5.66 4.77
CA TYR A 307 2.21 -7.10 4.94
C TYR A 307 3.50 -7.69 5.49
N HIS A 308 3.33 -8.75 6.26
CA HIS A 308 4.34 -9.68 6.74
C HIS A 308 4.07 -11.06 6.12
N THR A 309 5.01 -12.00 6.23
CA THR A 309 4.84 -13.39 5.79
C THR A 309 3.63 -14.10 6.42
N ASN A 310 3.17 -13.65 7.59
CA ASN A 310 2.14 -14.33 8.38
C ASN A 310 0.82 -13.53 8.54
N TYR A 311 0.83 -12.23 8.22
CA TYR A 311 -0.32 -11.35 8.44
C TYR A 311 -0.20 -10.07 7.61
N SER A 312 -1.32 -9.40 7.38
CA SER A 312 -1.37 -8.03 6.87
C SER A 312 -1.77 -7.06 7.96
N TRP A 313 -1.42 -5.80 7.82
CA TRP A 313 -1.63 -4.82 8.88
C TRP A 313 -2.06 -3.46 8.33
N MET A 314 -2.83 -2.75 9.15
CA MET A 314 -3.28 -1.38 8.98
C MET A 314 -3.18 -0.70 10.35
N GLN A 315 -2.54 0.45 10.43
CA GLN A 315 -2.43 1.19 11.70
C GLN A 315 -2.22 2.69 11.51
N SER A 316 -2.46 3.44 12.59
CA SER A 316 -1.96 4.81 12.73
C SER A 316 -0.47 4.79 13.10
N TYR A 317 0.20 5.92 12.91
CA TYR A 317 1.60 6.11 13.30
C TYR A 317 1.83 7.49 13.96
N GLY A 318 3.01 7.72 14.53
CA GLY A 318 3.42 9.02 15.07
C GLY A 318 2.78 9.37 16.42
N ASN A 319 2.48 8.38 17.26
CA ASN A 319 1.77 8.55 18.54
C ASN A 319 0.39 9.21 18.39
N LYS A 320 -0.31 8.92 17.29
CA LYS A 320 -1.68 9.37 17.01
C LYS A 320 -2.65 8.19 16.94
N PRO A 321 -3.93 8.36 17.32
CA PRO A 321 -4.91 7.28 17.29
C PRO A 321 -5.31 6.91 15.85
N LEU A 322 -5.74 5.66 15.66
CA LEU A 322 -6.45 5.22 14.46
C LEU A 322 -7.94 5.41 14.68
N SER A 323 -8.53 6.41 14.03
CA SER A 323 -9.98 6.62 14.05
C SER A 323 -10.62 5.94 12.84
N ILE A 324 -11.41 4.89 13.07
CA ILE A 324 -12.18 4.22 12.02
C ILE A 324 -13.61 4.77 12.06
N ASN A 325 -14.06 5.31 10.91
CA ASN A 325 -15.40 5.84 10.72
C ASN A 325 -15.78 7.01 11.66
N PRO A 326 -14.93 8.06 11.80
CA PRO A 326 -15.14 9.12 12.80
C PRO A 326 -16.33 10.05 12.52
N ILE A 327 -16.80 10.15 11.26
CA ILE A 327 -17.87 11.09 10.87
C ILE A 327 -19.28 10.45 11.03
N GLY A 328 -19.40 9.13 11.20
CA GLY A 328 -20.71 8.47 11.28
C GLY A 328 -20.66 6.99 10.91
N ASN A 329 -21.78 6.40 10.51
CA ASN A 329 -21.91 5.02 10.00
C ASN A 329 -21.50 3.90 11.00
N ASN A 330 -21.46 2.65 10.50
CA ASN A 330 -21.23 1.42 11.26
C ASN A 330 -20.02 0.65 10.69
N VAL A 331 -19.24 -0.01 11.54
CA VAL A 331 -18.11 -0.87 11.17
C VAL A 331 -18.54 -2.34 11.28
N GLY A 332 -18.49 -3.06 10.17
CA GLY A 332 -18.76 -4.51 10.11
C GLY A 332 -17.46 -5.31 10.01
N ILE A 333 -17.29 -6.31 10.88
CA ILE A 333 -16.23 -7.32 10.78
C ILE A 333 -16.91 -8.67 10.52
N GLY A 334 -16.68 -9.23 9.34
CA GLY A 334 -17.33 -10.46 8.88
C GLY A 334 -18.74 -10.28 8.33
N THR A 335 -19.24 -9.04 8.20
CA THR A 335 -20.56 -8.70 7.64
C THR A 335 -20.48 -7.47 6.74
N THR A 336 -21.33 -7.41 5.71
CA THR A 336 -21.52 -6.25 4.83
C THR A 336 -22.70 -5.37 5.22
N GLU A 337 -23.52 -5.80 6.18
CA GLU A 337 -24.74 -5.11 6.61
C GLU A 337 -24.71 -4.86 8.14
N PRO A 338 -23.77 -4.05 8.66
CA PRO A 338 -23.67 -3.83 10.10
C PRO A 338 -24.83 -2.97 10.62
N THR A 339 -25.59 -3.48 11.58
CA THR A 339 -26.74 -2.77 12.20
C THR A 339 -26.40 -2.02 13.50
N ALA A 340 -25.13 -2.01 13.89
CA ALA A 340 -24.61 -1.32 15.08
C ALA A 340 -23.25 -0.68 14.78
N LYS A 341 -22.81 0.28 15.61
CA LYS A 341 -21.55 1.02 15.40
C LYS A 341 -20.33 0.12 15.19
N LEU A 342 -20.28 -0.98 15.94
CA LEU A 342 -19.40 -2.11 15.68
C LEU A 342 -20.23 -3.38 15.71
N MET A 343 -20.20 -4.15 14.62
CA MET A 343 -20.82 -5.47 14.53
C MET A 343 -19.77 -6.49 14.09
N VAL A 344 -19.61 -7.55 14.87
CA VAL A 344 -18.72 -8.67 14.56
C VAL A 344 -19.57 -9.93 14.36
N THR A 345 -19.43 -10.58 13.21
CA THR A 345 -20.11 -11.84 12.89
C THR A 345 -19.08 -12.92 12.57
N ALA A 346 -19.16 -14.04 13.26
CA ALA A 346 -18.28 -15.19 13.07
C ALA A 346 -19.02 -16.49 13.42
N SER A 347 -18.47 -17.65 13.02
CA SER A 347 -19.01 -18.94 13.46
C SER A 347 -18.59 -19.31 14.89
N SER A 348 -17.47 -18.77 15.36
CA SER A 348 -16.93 -18.93 16.72
C SER A 348 -15.98 -17.76 17.04
N GLU A 349 -15.60 -17.59 18.31
CA GLU A 349 -14.59 -16.60 18.77
C GLU A 349 -14.86 -15.14 18.35
N HIS A 350 -16.10 -14.65 18.54
CA HIS A 350 -16.51 -13.29 18.14
C HIS A 350 -15.72 -12.15 18.80
N LEU A 351 -15.51 -12.23 20.12
CA LEU A 351 -14.71 -11.28 20.89
C LEU A 351 -13.93 -12.04 21.95
N ARG A 352 -12.61 -11.88 21.93
CA ARG A 352 -11.71 -12.51 22.89
C ARG A 352 -10.85 -11.43 23.54
N LEU A 353 -11.06 -11.22 24.84
CA LEU A 353 -10.17 -10.43 25.68
C LEU A 353 -9.19 -11.41 26.34
N THR A 354 -7.91 -11.30 26.05
CA THR A 354 -6.88 -12.21 26.57
C THR A 354 -5.68 -11.43 27.05
N ARG A 355 -5.21 -11.79 28.25
CA ARG A 355 -3.89 -11.41 28.74
C ARG A 355 -2.92 -12.53 28.38
N SER A 356 -1.81 -12.19 27.73
CA SER A 356 -0.86 -13.20 27.25
C SER A 356 -0.05 -13.81 28.39
N ARG A 357 0.35 -15.09 28.26
CA ARG A 357 1.28 -15.74 29.22
C ARG A 357 2.65 -15.05 29.30
N THR A 358 3.00 -14.26 28.29
CA THR A 358 4.27 -13.53 28.20
C THR A 358 4.24 -12.14 28.84
N GLU A 359 3.06 -11.63 29.23
CA GLU A 359 2.88 -10.29 29.82
C GLU A 359 3.08 -10.33 31.34
N THR A 360 4.34 -10.25 31.77
CA THR A 360 4.74 -10.33 33.19
C THR A 360 4.70 -9.00 33.95
N THR A 361 4.42 -7.89 33.26
CA THR A 361 4.34 -6.52 33.81
C THR A 361 2.93 -5.91 33.59
N GLY A 362 2.54 -4.85 34.33
CA GLY A 362 1.28 -4.11 34.07
C GLY A 362 0.03 -4.53 34.85
N GLY A 363 0.16 -5.04 36.08
CA GLY A 363 -0.99 -5.30 36.98
C GLY A 363 -1.77 -6.59 36.68
N LYS A 364 -2.84 -6.86 37.45
CA LYS A 364 -3.62 -8.12 37.43
C LYS A 364 -5.00 -7.99 36.75
N LEU A 365 -5.20 -6.98 35.90
CA LEU A 365 -6.54 -6.66 35.38
C LEU A 365 -6.74 -7.19 33.96
N LEU A 366 -7.95 -7.74 33.72
CA LEU A 366 -8.52 -8.08 32.43
C LEU A 366 -10.03 -7.79 32.54
N PHE A 367 -10.55 -6.81 31.81
CA PHE A 367 -11.95 -6.39 31.93
C PHE A 367 -12.57 -5.97 30.60
N LEU A 368 -13.90 -6.04 30.54
CA LEU A 368 -14.73 -5.28 29.60
C LEU A 368 -15.29 -4.09 30.39
N GLU A 369 -14.86 -2.87 30.06
CA GLU A 369 -15.33 -1.66 30.74
C GLU A 369 -16.52 -1.07 29.97
N LEU A 370 -17.56 -0.73 30.73
CA LEU A 370 -18.71 0.03 30.25
C LEU A 370 -18.72 1.34 31.04
N PHE A 371 -18.37 2.44 30.39
CA PHE A 371 -18.19 3.75 31.02
C PHE A 371 -19.17 4.75 30.44
N GLN A 372 -19.81 5.53 31.31
CA GLN A 372 -20.57 6.72 30.94
C GLN A 372 -19.77 7.94 31.39
N GLU A 373 -19.37 8.77 30.43
CA GLU A 373 -18.74 10.04 30.71
C GLU A 373 -19.77 11.05 31.23
N GLU A 374 -19.39 11.83 32.25
CA GLU A 374 -20.23 12.83 32.88
C GLU A 374 -19.40 14.11 33.12
N ASN A 375 -19.96 15.26 32.75
CA ASN A 375 -19.37 16.56 33.02
C ASN A 375 -19.72 17.02 34.45
N SER A 376 -18.89 17.87 35.05
CA SER A 376 -19.22 18.57 36.29
C SER A 376 -19.60 20.04 35.99
N PRO A 377 -20.84 20.50 36.29
CA PRO A 377 -21.94 19.76 36.92
C PRO A 377 -22.66 18.79 35.98
N VAL A 378 -23.32 17.78 36.57
CA VAL A 378 -24.00 16.67 35.88
C VAL A 378 -24.95 17.20 34.79
N SER A 379 -24.70 16.78 33.55
CA SER A 379 -25.46 17.22 32.37
C SER A 379 -26.09 16.08 31.57
N VAL A 380 -25.82 14.83 31.92
CA VAL A 380 -26.31 13.64 31.22
C VAL A 380 -27.20 12.82 32.15
N PRO A 381 -28.34 12.28 31.68
CA PRO A 381 -29.17 11.39 32.48
C PRO A 381 -28.40 10.14 32.91
N GLU A 382 -28.65 9.64 34.13
CA GLU A 382 -28.08 8.39 34.62
C GLU A 382 -28.45 7.23 33.68
N VAL A 383 -27.44 6.53 33.13
CA VAL A 383 -27.63 5.30 32.36
C VAL A 383 -26.95 4.17 33.12
N PHE A 384 -27.68 3.08 33.34
CA PHE A 384 -27.13 1.90 33.98
C PHE A 384 -26.36 1.05 32.95
N PRO A 385 -25.03 0.90 33.08
CA PRO A 385 -24.25 0.11 32.15
C PRO A 385 -24.72 -1.35 32.17
N SER A 386 -24.93 -1.93 30.99
CA SER A 386 -25.50 -3.28 30.89
C SER A 386 -24.90 -4.13 29.78
N ILE A 387 -24.85 -5.43 30.02
CA ILE A 387 -24.55 -6.46 29.02
C ILE A 387 -25.85 -7.19 28.70
N ARG A 388 -26.26 -7.15 27.44
CA ARG A 388 -27.51 -7.74 26.96
C ARG A 388 -27.28 -9.07 26.26
N PHE A 389 -28.10 -10.06 26.63
CA PHE A 389 -28.17 -11.39 26.02
C PHE A 389 -29.50 -11.48 25.27
N HIS A 390 -29.42 -11.53 23.95
CA HIS A 390 -30.59 -11.45 23.10
C HIS A 390 -30.54 -12.57 22.06
N HIS A 391 -31.54 -13.44 22.08
CA HIS A 391 -31.83 -14.36 20.99
C HIS A 391 -33.16 -14.00 20.34
N ALA A 392 -33.12 -13.16 19.29
CA ALA A 392 -34.26 -12.76 18.46
C ALA A 392 -35.61 -12.80 19.20
N SER A 393 -36.55 -13.63 18.76
CA SER A 393 -37.88 -13.75 19.38
C SER A 393 -37.98 -14.81 20.49
N ARG A 394 -36.87 -15.35 21.01
CA ARG A 394 -36.88 -16.42 22.02
C ARG A 394 -36.72 -15.90 23.44
N TYR A 395 -35.62 -15.21 23.72
CA TYR A 395 -35.33 -14.70 25.07
C TYR A 395 -34.43 -13.48 25.04
N TRP A 396 -34.66 -12.59 26.01
CA TRP A 396 -33.95 -11.34 26.21
C TRP A 396 -33.66 -11.19 27.70
N HIS A 397 -32.39 -11.08 28.07
CA HIS A 397 -31.94 -10.83 29.44
C HIS A 397 -30.82 -9.79 29.45
N ARG A 398 -30.57 -9.16 30.60
CA ARG A 398 -29.40 -8.30 30.79
C ARG A 398 -28.83 -8.40 32.20
N ILE A 399 -27.51 -8.21 32.29
CA ILE A 399 -26.81 -7.90 33.53
C ILE A 399 -26.65 -6.38 33.55
N GLU A 400 -27.04 -5.73 34.63
CA GLU A 400 -27.05 -4.26 34.75
C GLU A 400 -26.40 -3.85 36.07
N ALA A 401 -25.45 -2.91 36.00
CA ALA A 401 -24.81 -2.33 37.18
C ALA A 401 -25.55 -1.05 37.61
N ARG A 402 -25.86 -0.96 38.90
CA ARG A 402 -26.49 0.19 39.55
C ARG A 402 -25.71 0.61 40.80
N ASN A 403 -26.09 1.74 41.38
CA ASN A 403 -25.50 2.25 42.62
C ASN A 403 -25.65 1.29 43.82
N ASP A 404 -26.67 0.43 43.81
CA ASP A 404 -27.00 -0.55 44.84
C ASP A 404 -26.52 -1.98 44.51
N GLY A 405 -25.93 -2.21 43.33
CA GLY A 405 -25.26 -3.46 43.00
C GLY A 405 -25.49 -3.97 41.58
N ILE A 406 -25.36 -5.30 41.41
CA ILE A 406 -25.53 -5.99 40.13
C ILE A 406 -26.94 -6.60 40.05
N HIS A 407 -27.64 -6.28 38.98
CA HIS A 407 -28.99 -6.72 38.73
C HIS A 407 -29.10 -7.62 37.51
N ILE A 408 -29.95 -8.66 37.62
CA ILE A 408 -30.31 -9.56 36.51
C ILE A 408 -31.76 -9.32 36.13
N LYS A 409 -31.98 -8.83 34.90
CA LYS A 409 -33.28 -8.32 34.43
C LYS A 409 -33.68 -8.90 33.09
N THR A 410 -34.94 -8.69 32.71
CA THR A 410 -35.39 -8.89 31.33
C THR A 410 -34.58 -7.98 30.39
N GLY A 411 -34.42 -8.36 29.12
CA GLY A 411 -33.55 -7.60 28.20
C GLY A 411 -34.24 -6.45 27.46
N ALA A 412 -35.54 -6.22 27.70
CA ALA A 412 -36.27 -5.08 27.14
C ALA A 412 -35.82 -3.78 27.81
N LEU A 413 -35.44 -2.78 27.02
CA LEU A 413 -34.82 -1.54 27.52
C LEU A 413 -35.77 -0.67 28.35
N ASN A 414 -37.07 -0.82 28.12
CA ASN A 414 -38.14 -0.11 28.83
C ASN A 414 -38.73 -0.93 29.99
N ALA A 415 -38.18 -2.10 30.30
CA ALA A 415 -38.66 -2.96 31.39
C ALA A 415 -37.65 -3.06 32.52
N ASP A 416 -38.13 -2.91 33.77
CA ASP A 416 -37.31 -3.01 34.98
C ASP A 416 -37.52 -4.30 35.77
N THR A 417 -38.10 -5.32 35.12
CA THR A 417 -38.46 -6.58 35.75
C THR A 417 -37.23 -7.46 36.00
N TYR A 418 -37.05 -7.88 37.25
CA TYR A 418 -36.04 -8.87 37.64
C TYR A 418 -36.36 -10.25 37.05
N VAL A 419 -35.33 -11.01 36.71
CA VAL A 419 -35.46 -12.43 36.36
C VAL A 419 -34.71 -13.30 37.38
N PRO A 420 -35.18 -14.53 37.62
CA PRO A 420 -34.50 -15.44 38.55
C PRO A 420 -33.06 -15.74 38.13
N ILE A 421 -32.20 -15.91 39.13
CA ILE A 421 -30.87 -16.52 38.96
C ILE A 421 -31.02 -18.01 39.20
N PHE A 422 -30.73 -18.82 38.18
CA PHE A 422 -30.65 -20.27 38.33
C PHE A 422 -29.24 -20.65 38.75
N ALA A 423 -29.05 -20.95 40.03
CA ALA A 423 -27.78 -21.40 40.58
C ALA A 423 -27.94 -22.80 41.16
N GLU A 424 -27.20 -23.77 40.61
CA GLU A 424 -27.33 -25.19 40.94
C GLU A 424 -27.01 -25.49 42.42
N ASN A 425 -25.97 -24.85 42.97
CA ASN A 425 -25.46 -25.11 44.33
C ASN A 425 -25.53 -23.89 45.27
N ALA A 426 -26.41 -22.92 45.02
CA ALA A 426 -26.54 -21.77 45.93
C ALA A 426 -27.11 -22.18 47.31
N ILE A 427 -27.94 -23.22 47.34
CA ILE A 427 -28.47 -23.84 48.55
C ILE A 427 -28.46 -25.35 48.32
N VAL A 428 -27.60 -26.07 49.05
CA VAL A 428 -27.45 -27.52 48.92
C VAL A 428 -28.24 -28.28 49.98
N ARG A 429 -28.62 -29.53 49.66
CA ARG A 429 -29.29 -30.44 50.60
C ARG A 429 -28.52 -30.53 51.92
N GLY A 430 -29.23 -30.39 53.03
CA GLY A 430 -28.63 -30.40 54.37
C GLY A 430 -28.27 -29.01 54.93
N MET A 431 -28.33 -27.94 54.13
CA MET A 431 -28.20 -26.58 54.67
C MET A 431 -29.40 -26.26 55.56
N ILE A 432 -29.11 -25.81 56.79
CA ILE A 432 -30.10 -25.40 57.78
C ILE A 432 -30.06 -23.88 57.89
N ILE A 433 -31.22 -23.25 57.72
CA ILE A 433 -31.38 -21.80 57.88
C ILE A 433 -32.44 -21.50 58.93
N MET A 434 -32.28 -20.34 59.58
CA MET A 434 -33.33 -19.79 60.45
C MET A 434 -34.47 -19.25 59.60
N TRP A 435 -35.70 -19.56 59.99
CA TRP A 435 -36.93 -19.19 59.32
C TRP A 435 -37.90 -18.57 60.31
N PHE A 436 -38.45 -17.41 59.97
CA PHE A 436 -39.26 -16.62 60.90
C PHE A 436 -40.77 -16.69 60.63
N ARG A 437 -41.20 -17.23 59.48
CA ARG A 437 -42.62 -17.39 59.13
C ARG A 437 -43.18 -18.71 59.68
N GLY A 438 -44.50 -18.91 59.55
CA GLY A 438 -45.16 -20.11 60.04
C GLY A 438 -44.70 -21.39 59.34
N THR A 439 -44.92 -22.54 59.99
CA THR A 439 -44.58 -23.86 59.42
C THR A 439 -45.41 -24.23 58.19
N GLN A 440 -46.56 -23.58 57.99
CA GLN A 440 -47.41 -23.71 56.80
C GLN A 440 -46.89 -22.90 55.60
N GLU A 441 -45.93 -21.98 55.81
CA GLU A 441 -45.36 -21.10 54.78
C GLU A 441 -43.96 -21.56 54.34
N ILE A 442 -43.53 -22.76 54.77
CA ILE A 442 -42.22 -23.30 54.38
C ILE A 442 -42.21 -23.50 52.85
N PRO A 443 -41.26 -22.88 52.11
CA PRO A 443 -41.24 -22.98 50.65
C PRO A 443 -41.05 -24.42 50.15
N PRO A 444 -41.58 -24.77 48.97
CA PRO A 444 -41.34 -26.08 48.36
C PRO A 444 -39.84 -26.44 48.30
N GLY A 445 -39.52 -27.69 48.65
CA GLY A 445 -38.13 -28.20 48.68
C GLY A 445 -37.35 -27.86 49.95
N TRP A 446 -38.02 -27.40 51.01
CA TRP A 446 -37.50 -27.26 52.37
C TRP A 446 -38.35 -28.07 53.34
N ALA A 447 -37.75 -28.52 54.45
CA ALA A 447 -38.46 -29.19 55.53
C ALA A 447 -38.15 -28.53 56.88
N LEU A 448 -39.14 -28.53 57.78
CA LEU A 448 -38.94 -28.19 59.18
C LEU A 448 -37.95 -29.16 59.82
N CYS A 449 -36.97 -28.65 60.56
CA CYS A 449 -36.02 -29.45 61.35
C CYS A 449 -36.70 -30.00 62.61
N ASN A 450 -37.51 -31.04 62.45
CA ASN A 450 -38.30 -31.67 63.52
C ASN A 450 -38.02 -33.18 63.66
N GLY A 451 -36.97 -33.69 63.02
CA GLY A 451 -36.63 -35.12 63.00
C GLY A 451 -37.31 -35.92 61.88
N ALA A 452 -38.27 -35.32 61.16
CA ALA A 452 -38.90 -35.95 60.00
C ALA A 452 -38.13 -35.62 58.71
N ASN A 453 -38.40 -36.36 57.62
CA ASN A 453 -37.83 -36.13 56.29
C ASN A 453 -36.29 -36.06 56.24
N GLY A 454 -35.61 -36.77 57.15
CA GLY A 454 -34.15 -36.78 57.25
C GLY A 454 -33.53 -35.50 57.83
N THR A 455 -34.34 -34.60 58.37
CA THR A 455 -33.88 -33.40 59.08
C THR A 455 -33.50 -33.74 60.53
N PRO A 456 -32.54 -33.03 61.16
CA PRO A 456 -32.36 -33.10 62.61
C PRO A 456 -33.57 -32.48 63.34
N ASP A 457 -33.87 -32.92 64.56
CA ASP A 457 -34.89 -32.28 65.39
C ASP A 457 -34.28 -31.13 66.19
N LEU A 458 -34.47 -29.90 65.72
CA LEU A 458 -33.94 -28.68 66.33
C LEU A 458 -35.00 -27.88 67.10
N ARG A 459 -36.19 -28.43 67.32
CA ARG A 459 -37.23 -27.77 68.12
C ARG A 459 -36.78 -27.69 69.57
N ASP A 460 -36.97 -26.51 70.17
CA ASP A 460 -36.56 -26.19 71.56
C ASP A 460 -35.07 -26.46 71.86
N ARG A 461 -34.24 -26.52 70.80
CA ARG A 461 -32.80 -26.71 70.91
C ARG A 461 -32.06 -25.47 70.47
N PHE A 462 -30.94 -25.22 71.14
CA PHE A 462 -29.97 -24.22 70.71
C PHE A 462 -28.95 -24.89 69.79
N VAL A 463 -28.56 -24.22 68.71
CA VAL A 463 -27.49 -24.70 67.83
C VAL A 463 -26.15 -24.46 68.53
N MET A 464 -25.51 -25.54 68.97
CA MET A 464 -24.17 -25.52 69.53
C MET A 464 -23.15 -25.86 68.45
N GLY A 465 -22.08 -25.07 68.33
CA GLY A 465 -20.95 -25.44 67.48
C GLY A 465 -20.25 -26.67 68.05
N ASP A 466 -20.09 -27.71 67.24
CA ASP A 466 -19.42 -28.95 67.65
C ASP A 466 -17.91 -28.84 67.36
N ALA A 467 -17.09 -29.03 68.39
CA ALA A 467 -15.63 -28.98 68.30
C ALA A 467 -15.00 -30.37 68.06
N ARG A 468 -15.78 -31.46 67.92
CA ARG A 468 -15.26 -32.84 67.89
C ARG A 468 -15.90 -33.67 66.77
N ASN A 469 -15.07 -34.16 65.84
CA ASN A 469 -15.33 -35.19 64.82
C ASN A 469 -16.80 -35.42 64.36
N PHE A 470 -17.10 -34.93 63.15
CA PHE A 470 -18.39 -34.99 62.43
C PHE A 470 -18.92 -36.38 62.03
N ALA A 471 -18.45 -37.48 62.62
CA ALA A 471 -18.70 -38.84 62.09
C ALA A 471 -20.10 -39.40 62.36
N ASN A 472 -20.78 -38.99 63.44
CA ASN A 472 -22.14 -39.44 63.77
C ASN A 472 -23.10 -38.26 63.87
N LEU A 473 -24.20 -38.30 63.11
CA LEU A 473 -25.24 -37.26 63.14
C LEU A 473 -26.12 -37.37 64.40
N ASN A 474 -26.27 -38.57 64.96
CA ASN A 474 -27.14 -38.84 66.12
C ASN A 474 -26.53 -38.36 67.45
N ASP A 475 -25.20 -38.26 67.54
CA ASP A 475 -24.48 -37.77 68.73
C ASP A 475 -24.45 -36.24 68.82
N ARG A 476 -25.02 -35.55 67.81
CA ARG A 476 -25.08 -34.08 67.75
C ARG A 476 -26.27 -33.49 68.50
N LEU A 477 -27.14 -34.34 69.03
CA LEU A 477 -28.32 -33.93 69.81
C LEU A 477 -27.97 -34.00 71.30
N GLY A 478 -28.03 -32.84 71.97
CA GLY A 478 -27.79 -32.72 73.40
C GLY A 478 -28.58 -31.56 74.00
N GLY A 479 -28.47 -31.40 75.33
CA GLY A 479 -29.24 -30.41 76.10
C GLY A 479 -30.61 -30.94 76.54
N GLU A 480 -31.08 -30.44 77.68
CA GLU A 480 -32.36 -30.79 78.30
C GLU A 480 -33.08 -29.50 78.69
N ILE A 481 -34.41 -29.44 78.49
CA ILE A 481 -35.22 -28.23 78.78
C ILE A 481 -35.26 -27.95 80.30
N SER A 482 -35.11 -28.99 81.12
CA SER A 482 -35.05 -28.90 82.58
C SER A 482 -34.06 -29.90 83.17
N HIS A 483 -33.11 -29.45 83.98
CA HIS A 483 -32.25 -30.35 84.76
C HIS A 483 -32.61 -30.28 86.25
N SER A 484 -32.48 -31.41 86.96
CA SER A 484 -32.73 -31.48 88.41
C SER A 484 -31.42 -31.50 89.19
N HIS A 485 -31.29 -30.64 90.19
CA HIS A 485 -30.26 -30.77 91.21
C HIS A 485 -30.77 -31.68 92.33
N ASN A 486 -30.12 -32.81 92.58
CA ASN A 486 -30.50 -33.71 93.68
C ASN A 486 -29.72 -33.33 94.95
N THR A 487 -30.40 -32.85 95.98
CA THR A 487 -29.81 -32.58 97.31
C THR A 487 -30.41 -33.55 98.34
N GLY A 488 -29.88 -34.77 98.42
CA GLY A 488 -30.28 -35.75 99.44
C GLY A 488 -29.57 -35.51 100.77
N GLY A 489 -30.29 -35.04 101.80
CA GLY A 489 -29.84 -35.02 103.20
C GLY A 489 -30.87 -35.71 104.11
N PRO A 490 -30.49 -36.58 105.08
CA PRO A 490 -31.44 -37.33 105.90
C PRO A 490 -32.08 -36.46 107.01
N SER A 491 -33.42 -36.44 107.07
CA SER A 491 -34.22 -35.78 108.11
C SER A 491 -34.27 -36.62 109.39
N GLY A 492 -33.49 -36.28 110.42
CA GLY A 492 -33.58 -36.88 111.75
C GLY A 492 -34.40 -36.02 112.71
N THR A 493 -35.56 -36.52 113.14
CA THR A 493 -36.37 -35.95 114.24
C THR A 493 -35.74 -36.26 115.60
N SER A 494 -35.41 -35.24 116.39
CA SER A 494 -35.00 -35.41 117.80
C SER A 494 -36.23 -35.33 118.70
N SER A 495 -36.54 -36.42 119.43
CA SER A 495 -37.65 -36.48 120.39
C SER A 495 -37.17 -36.83 121.82
N VAL A 496 -37.58 -35.92 122.71
CA VAL A 496 -37.66 -35.80 124.17
C VAL A 496 -37.66 -37.08 125.02
N LEU A 497 -36.99 -37.07 126.20
CA LEU A 497 -37.53 -37.59 127.48
C LEU A 497 -36.95 -36.87 128.72
N ARG A 498 -37.82 -36.49 129.66
CA ARG A 498 -37.54 -36.06 131.06
C ARG A 498 -38.47 -36.85 131.99
N ASP A 499 -37.93 -37.54 133.00
CA ASP A 499 -38.62 -38.02 134.21
C ASP A 499 -37.94 -37.35 135.43
N ILE A 500 -38.56 -36.41 136.15
CA ILE A 500 -39.56 -36.49 137.26
C ILE A 500 -38.91 -36.64 138.66
N ALA A 501 -39.08 -35.65 139.54
CA ALA A 501 -39.78 -35.75 140.85
C ALA A 501 -39.47 -34.59 141.83
N ALA A 502 -40.52 -34.15 142.53
CA ALA A 502 -40.59 -33.33 143.76
C ALA A 502 -40.76 -31.79 143.66
N ALA A 503 -41.94 -31.36 144.14
CA ALA A 503 -42.34 -30.04 144.66
C ALA A 503 -42.29 -28.81 143.71
N GLY A 504 -43.40 -28.64 142.97
CA GLY A 504 -44.01 -27.34 142.65
C GLY A 504 -43.25 -26.40 141.73
N GLN A 505 -43.67 -26.33 140.46
CA GLN A 505 -43.83 -25.13 139.59
C GLN A 505 -44.16 -25.63 138.16
N LYS A 506 -45.19 -25.07 137.51
CA LYS A 506 -45.61 -25.45 136.14
C LYS A 506 -44.60 -24.89 135.12
N HIS A 507 -44.02 -25.73 134.26
CA HIS A 507 -43.30 -25.30 133.06
C HIS A 507 -43.88 -25.99 131.82
N SER A 508 -44.30 -25.17 130.84
CA SER A 508 -44.83 -25.57 129.53
C SER A 508 -43.70 -25.87 128.55
N ASN A 509 -43.71 -27.05 127.92
CA ASN A 509 -42.79 -27.38 126.82
C ASN A 509 -43.23 -26.68 125.52
N VAL A 510 -42.31 -25.93 124.89
CA VAL A 510 -42.48 -25.33 123.57
C VAL A 510 -41.90 -26.27 122.52
N ALA A 511 -42.67 -26.61 121.49
CA ALA A 511 -42.24 -27.50 120.41
C ALA A 511 -41.18 -26.83 119.51
N ALA A 512 -40.13 -27.57 119.15
CA ALA A 512 -39.11 -27.13 118.21
C ALA A 512 -39.64 -27.16 116.76
N GLY A 513 -39.59 -26.02 116.06
CA GLY A 513 -39.99 -25.88 114.67
C GLY A 513 -38.89 -26.33 113.69
N ASN A 514 -39.28 -27.15 112.72
CA ASN A 514 -38.44 -27.58 111.60
C ASN A 514 -38.38 -26.45 110.55
N HIS A 515 -37.20 -26.14 109.97
CA HIS A 515 -37.09 -25.22 108.82
C HIS A 515 -36.31 -25.89 107.68
N GLY A 516 -36.79 -25.70 106.45
CA GLY A 516 -36.20 -26.25 105.23
C GLY A 516 -35.92 -25.14 104.21
N HIS A 517 -34.87 -25.31 103.42
CA HIS A 517 -34.52 -24.40 102.33
C HIS A 517 -35.10 -24.93 101.01
N GLY A 518 -35.91 -24.12 100.33
CA GLY A 518 -36.44 -24.43 98.99
C GLY A 518 -35.62 -23.76 97.90
N THR A 519 -35.13 -24.54 96.93
CA THR A 519 -34.66 -24.00 95.64
C THR A 519 -35.88 -23.77 94.74
N GLY A 520 -36.13 -22.53 94.34
CA GLY A 520 -37.27 -22.19 93.48
C GLY A 520 -37.14 -22.76 92.07
N THR A 521 -38.27 -23.13 91.46
CA THR A 521 -38.39 -23.70 90.11
C THR A 521 -38.37 -22.65 89.00
N ASN A 522 -37.66 -21.53 89.19
CA ASN A 522 -37.70 -20.43 88.22
C ASN A 522 -36.99 -20.82 86.93
N SER A 523 -37.65 -20.59 85.79
CA SER A 523 -37.05 -20.78 84.47
C SER A 523 -35.96 -19.73 84.25
N HIS A 524 -34.75 -20.18 83.93
CA HIS A 524 -33.59 -19.31 83.70
C HIS A 524 -33.33 -19.04 82.21
N LEU A 525 -34.36 -19.15 81.36
CA LEU A 525 -34.21 -18.82 79.95
C LEU A 525 -33.91 -17.32 79.78
N PRO A 526 -32.81 -16.93 79.09
CA PRO A 526 -32.58 -15.53 78.76
C PRO A 526 -33.68 -15.03 77.82
N PRO A 527 -33.96 -13.70 77.74
CA PRO A 527 -34.89 -13.15 76.76
C PRO A 527 -34.59 -13.67 75.34
N PHE A 528 -35.58 -14.22 74.65
CA PHE A 528 -35.40 -14.88 73.34
C PHE A 528 -36.48 -14.49 72.32
N PHE A 529 -36.13 -14.58 71.03
CA PHE A 529 -37.06 -14.52 69.91
C PHE A 529 -37.16 -15.92 69.27
N ARG A 530 -38.37 -16.41 68.98
CA ARG A 530 -38.56 -17.77 68.44
C ARG A 530 -38.47 -17.77 66.93
N LEU A 531 -37.52 -18.54 66.41
CA LEU A 531 -37.40 -18.89 65.00
C LEU A 531 -37.49 -20.42 64.88
N VAL A 532 -37.93 -20.90 63.72
CA VAL A 532 -37.83 -22.33 63.39
C VAL A 532 -36.62 -22.54 62.48
N PHE A 533 -36.07 -23.75 62.52
CA PHE A 533 -35.01 -24.14 61.59
C PHE A 533 -35.62 -24.95 60.44
N ILE A 534 -35.28 -24.60 59.21
CA ILE A 534 -35.65 -25.37 58.03
C ILE A 534 -34.41 -25.86 57.30
N MET A 535 -34.45 -27.08 56.79
CA MET A 535 -33.36 -27.72 56.06
C MET A 535 -33.73 -27.87 54.59
N LYS A 536 -32.78 -27.56 53.70
CA LYS A 536 -32.94 -27.84 52.27
C LYS A 536 -32.98 -29.36 52.08
N LEU A 537 -34.06 -29.86 51.47
CA LEU A 537 -34.26 -31.30 51.24
C LEU A 537 -33.47 -31.84 50.05
#